data_AF-A0A8S3T7L5-F1
#
_entry.id   AF-A0A8S3T7L5-F1
#
_cell.length_a   1.000
_cell.length_b   1.000
_cell.length_c   1.000
_cell.angle_alpha   90.00
_cell.angle_beta   90.00
_cell.angle_gamma   90.00
#
_symmetry.space_group_name_H-M   'P 1'
#
loop_
_entity.id
_entity.type
_entity.pdbx_description
1 polymer ?
#
loop_
_entity_poly.entity_id
_entity_poly.type
_entity_poly.pdbx_seq_one_letter_code
_entity_poly.pdbx_strand_id
1 'polypeptide(L)'
;MCVSLLGWLSIESFICERKLLFFGRTCRLPYSAVSFRILLRRLIDARYNQYDTRSGFACDIIEILTKYGLSKYLDQFLNDGQFPSSAIWKSVVKTSIYQVEVVKWHHRMAVDPDFVVFKDIHSFCVPHAAWRVALRHPLMRRQAHFVTSTCCLIRENLQNNRILCDKCGKLFDDPCTHAILSCDYTVDARDQFWRSGSLRKYD
;
A
#
# COMPACT_ATOMS: atom_id res chain seq x y z
N MET A 1 -10.77 0.43 10.05
CA MET A 1 -10.10 -0.55 9.14
C MET A 1 -8.82 0.10 8.63
N CYS A 2 -7.73 -0.06 9.39
CA CYS A 2 -6.53 0.78 9.29
C CYS A 2 -5.29 0.01 8.80
N VAL A 3 -5.45 -1.31 8.57
CA VAL A 3 -4.39 -2.20 8.07
C VAL A 3 -3.89 -1.77 6.68
N SER A 4 -4.76 -1.16 5.86
CA SER A 4 -4.39 -0.59 4.57
C SER A 4 -3.44 0.61 4.66
N LEU A 5 -3.26 1.19 5.87
CA LEU A 5 -2.42 2.36 6.11
C LEU A 5 -1.06 2.00 6.73
N LEU A 6 -0.79 0.71 6.92
CA LEU A 6 0.51 0.18 7.35
C LEU A 6 1.57 0.23 6.23
N GLY A 7 1.44 1.18 5.29
CA GLY A 7 2.38 1.42 4.18
C GLY A 7 2.50 0.31 3.14
N TRP A 8 1.41 -0.41 2.87
CA TRP A 8 1.33 -1.36 1.75
C TRP A 8 0.62 -0.71 0.57
N LEU A 9 1.02 -1.10 -0.66
CA LEU A 9 0.23 -0.78 -1.85
C LEU A 9 -1.15 -1.43 -1.73
N SER A 10 -2.19 -0.71 -2.12
CA SER A 10 -3.52 -1.29 -2.26
C SER A 10 -3.52 -2.48 -3.22
N ILE A 11 -4.48 -3.39 -3.04
CA ILE A 11 -4.69 -4.53 -3.95
C ILE A 11 -4.89 -4.03 -5.39
N GLU A 12 -5.62 -2.93 -5.54
CA GLU A 12 -5.82 -2.26 -6.82
C GLU A 12 -4.48 -1.87 -7.46
N SER A 13 -3.61 -1.20 -6.70
CA SER A 13 -2.28 -0.80 -7.18
C SER A 13 -1.38 -1.98 -7.52
N PHE A 14 -1.48 -3.09 -6.79
CA PHE A 14 -0.79 -4.34 -7.15
C PHE A 14 -1.30 -4.93 -8.47
N ILE A 15 -2.62 -4.95 -8.69
CA ILE A 15 -3.21 -5.41 -9.96
C ILE A 15 -2.76 -4.51 -11.12
N CYS A 16 -2.81 -3.20 -10.93
CA CYS A 16 -2.33 -2.23 -11.92
C CYS A 16 -0.85 -2.44 -12.25
N GLU A 17 0.01 -2.68 -11.25
CA GLU A 17 1.44 -2.99 -11.46
C GLU A 17 1.58 -4.21 -12.38
N ARG A 18 0.86 -5.29 -12.09
CA ARG A 18 0.92 -6.52 -12.91
C ARG A 18 0.45 -6.29 -14.34
N LYS A 19 -0.64 -5.54 -14.54
CA LYS A 19 -1.15 -5.17 -15.87
C LYS A 19 -0.13 -4.35 -16.65
N LEU A 20 0.48 -3.33 -16.03
CA LEU A 20 1.50 -2.49 -16.67
C LEU A 20 2.77 -3.28 -17.00
N LEU A 21 3.23 -4.16 -16.11
CA LEU A 21 4.39 -5.01 -16.38
C LEU A 21 4.12 -5.99 -17.51
N PHE A 22 2.90 -6.55 -17.59
CA PHE A 22 2.48 -7.39 -18.70
C PHE A 22 2.44 -6.59 -20.01
N PHE A 23 1.79 -5.41 -20.01
CA PHE A 23 1.76 -4.50 -21.15
C PHE A 23 3.16 -4.22 -21.71
N GLY A 24 4.11 -3.84 -20.86
CA GLY A 24 5.47 -3.56 -21.30
C GLY A 24 6.19 -4.78 -21.88
N ARG A 25 5.91 -6.00 -21.40
CA ARG A 25 6.43 -7.22 -22.03
C ARG A 25 5.84 -7.40 -23.42
N THR A 26 4.54 -7.17 -23.57
CA THR A 26 3.86 -7.29 -24.86
C THR A 26 4.37 -6.25 -25.86
N CYS A 27 4.61 -5.00 -25.47
CA CYS A 27 5.19 -3.96 -26.33
C CYS A 27 6.59 -4.27 -26.86
N ARG A 28 7.32 -5.20 -26.22
CA ARG A 28 8.66 -5.63 -26.64
C ARG A 28 8.67 -6.92 -27.46
N LEU A 29 7.51 -7.49 -27.74
CA LEU A 29 7.40 -8.64 -28.63
C LEU A 29 7.74 -8.23 -30.06
N PRO A 30 8.34 -9.13 -30.87
CA PRO A 30 8.56 -8.86 -32.28
C PRO A 30 7.23 -8.72 -33.02
N TYR A 31 7.21 -7.95 -34.11
CA TYR A 31 6.02 -7.76 -34.95
C TYR A 31 5.46 -9.09 -35.52
N SER A 32 6.30 -10.12 -35.64
CA SER A 32 5.90 -11.47 -36.04
C SER A 32 4.95 -12.14 -35.04
N ALA A 33 4.94 -11.71 -33.78
CA ALA A 33 4.04 -12.24 -32.76
C ALA A 33 2.59 -11.77 -32.99
N VAL A 34 1.66 -12.73 -33.06
CA VAL A 34 0.23 -12.45 -33.20
C VAL A 34 -0.29 -11.57 -32.06
N SER A 35 0.13 -11.86 -30.83
CA SER A 35 -0.26 -11.10 -29.63
C SER A 35 0.12 -9.61 -29.72
N PHE A 36 1.29 -9.30 -30.30
CA PHE A 36 1.72 -7.92 -30.52
C PHE A 36 0.81 -7.21 -31.51
N ARG A 37 0.53 -7.83 -32.66
CA ARG A 37 -0.33 -7.24 -33.70
C ARG A 37 -1.75 -7.01 -33.19
N ILE A 38 -2.30 -7.95 -32.43
CA ILE A 38 -3.62 -7.80 -31.79
C ILE A 38 -3.59 -6.62 -30.81
N LEU A 39 -2.58 -6.55 -29.93
CA LEU A 39 -2.45 -5.45 -28.97
C LEU A 39 -2.36 -4.10 -29.69
N LEU A 40 -1.47 -3.98 -30.66
CA LEU A 40 -1.26 -2.73 -31.41
C LEU A 40 -2.56 -2.27 -32.08
N ARG A 41 -3.27 -3.18 -32.75
CA ARG A 41 -4.56 -2.87 -33.37
C ARG A 41 -5.57 -2.37 -32.34
N ARG A 42 -5.70 -3.08 -31.22
CA ARG A 42 -6.64 -2.71 -30.15
C ARG A 42 -6.28 -1.39 -29.47
N LEU A 43 -5.00 -1.04 -29.35
CA LEU A 43 -4.57 0.25 -28.81
C LEU A 43 -4.88 1.40 -29.76
N ILE A 44 -4.65 1.21 -31.06
CA ILE A 44 -5.00 2.21 -32.09
C ILE A 44 -6.51 2.40 -32.11
N ASP A 45 -7.28 1.29 -32.14
CA ASP A 45 -8.73 1.36 -32.13
C ASP A 45 -9.23 2.06 -30.85
N ALA A 46 -8.75 1.67 -29.67
CA ALA A 46 -9.15 2.30 -28.40
C ALA A 46 -8.83 3.80 -28.32
N ARG A 47 -7.76 4.24 -29.00
CA ARG A 47 -7.30 5.63 -28.95
C ARG A 47 -8.01 6.54 -29.95
N TYR A 48 -8.28 6.05 -31.16
CA TYR A 48 -8.77 6.86 -32.27
C TYR A 48 -10.21 6.53 -32.67
N ASN A 49 -10.67 5.30 -32.43
CA ASN A 49 -12.01 4.83 -32.78
C ASN A 49 -12.86 4.75 -31.50
N GLN A 50 -13.60 5.81 -31.19
CA GLN A 50 -14.50 5.90 -30.02
C GLN A 50 -15.69 4.92 -30.04
N TYR A 51 -15.73 3.97 -30.98
CA TYR A 51 -16.80 2.98 -31.11
C TYR A 51 -16.61 1.84 -30.12
N ASP A 52 -17.54 1.76 -29.16
CA ASP A 52 -18.02 0.60 -28.36
C ASP A 52 -17.00 -0.32 -27.67
N THR A 53 -15.71 -0.02 -27.74
CA THR A 53 -14.63 -0.81 -27.17
C THR A 53 -14.23 -0.32 -25.78
N ARG A 54 -15.18 0.20 -24.98
CA ARG A 54 -14.92 0.59 -23.58
C ARG A 54 -14.54 -0.59 -22.67
N SER A 55 -14.55 -1.81 -23.19
CA SER A 55 -14.19 -3.02 -22.45
C SER A 55 -12.96 -3.70 -23.07
N GLY A 56 -12.09 -4.21 -22.20
CA GLY A 56 -10.94 -5.02 -22.58
C GLY A 56 -9.60 -4.41 -22.17
N PHE A 57 -8.55 -5.20 -22.39
CA PHE A 57 -7.20 -4.91 -21.91
C PHE A 57 -6.62 -3.59 -22.43
N ALA A 58 -6.88 -3.21 -23.69
CA ALA A 58 -6.32 -1.98 -24.27
C ALA A 58 -6.84 -0.71 -23.57
N CYS A 59 -8.15 -0.61 -23.37
CA CYS A 59 -8.76 0.53 -22.68
C CYS A 59 -8.37 0.58 -21.20
N ASP A 60 -8.40 -0.58 -20.53
CA ASP A 60 -7.94 -0.73 -19.15
C ASP A 60 -6.48 -0.27 -18.99
N ILE A 61 -5.60 -0.61 -19.92
CA ILE A 61 -4.22 -0.11 -19.91
C ILE A 61 -4.14 1.40 -20.15
N ILE A 62 -4.91 1.96 -21.08
CA ILE A 62 -4.92 3.41 -21.33
C ILE A 62 -5.38 4.17 -20.08
N GLU A 63 -6.42 3.70 -19.41
CA GLU A 63 -6.91 4.26 -18.15
C GLU A 63 -5.86 4.16 -17.04
N ILE A 64 -5.24 2.99 -16.87
CA ILE A 64 -4.18 2.77 -15.89
C ILE A 64 -2.97 3.67 -16.18
N LEU A 65 -2.52 3.77 -17.43
CA LEU A 65 -1.42 4.65 -17.81
C LEU A 65 -1.74 6.11 -17.48
N THR A 66 -2.98 6.54 -17.75
CA THR A 66 -3.43 7.90 -17.42
C THR A 66 -3.43 8.12 -15.91
N LYS A 67 -3.99 7.18 -15.14
CA LYS A 67 -4.04 7.22 -13.67
C LYS A 67 -2.67 7.38 -13.01
N TYR A 68 -1.62 6.78 -13.58
CA TYR A 68 -0.26 6.85 -13.04
C TYR A 68 0.68 7.82 -13.79
N GLY A 69 0.15 8.67 -14.68
CA GLY A 69 0.94 9.67 -15.40
C GLY A 69 1.96 9.08 -16.41
N LEU A 70 1.63 7.91 -16.97
CA LEU A 70 2.50 7.13 -17.86
C LEU A 70 2.09 7.19 -19.34
N SER A 71 1.06 7.96 -19.70
CA SER A 71 0.54 8.03 -21.08
C SER A 71 1.60 8.38 -22.13
N LYS A 72 2.59 9.21 -21.76
CA LYS A 72 3.72 9.56 -22.64
C LYS A 72 4.47 8.35 -23.22
N TYR A 73 4.55 7.24 -22.48
CA TYR A 73 5.23 6.03 -22.95
C TYR A 73 4.42 5.28 -24.00
N LEU A 74 3.09 5.35 -23.92
CA LEU A 74 2.22 4.84 -24.97
C LEU A 74 2.29 5.74 -26.20
N ASP A 75 2.32 7.06 -26.03
CA ASP A 75 2.44 8.01 -27.15
C ASP A 75 3.72 7.78 -27.94
N GLN A 76 4.86 7.73 -27.24
CA GLN A 76 6.16 7.45 -27.85
C GLN A 76 6.20 6.08 -28.54
N PHE A 77 5.55 5.08 -27.96
CA PHE A 77 5.47 3.75 -28.56
C PHE A 77 4.64 3.72 -29.84
N LEU A 78 3.50 4.43 -29.87
CA LEU A 78 2.63 4.47 -31.05
C LEU A 78 3.22 5.33 -32.17
N ASN A 79 3.96 6.39 -31.83
CA ASN A 79 4.55 7.30 -32.81
C ASN A 79 5.88 6.78 -33.38
N ASP A 80 6.78 6.32 -32.50
CA ASP A 80 8.18 6.03 -32.87
C ASP A 80 8.51 4.53 -32.78
N GLY A 81 7.57 3.70 -32.31
CA GLY A 81 7.80 2.27 -32.06
C GLY A 81 8.72 2.00 -30.85
N GLN A 82 9.16 3.03 -30.14
CA GLN A 82 10.12 2.92 -29.05
C GLN A 82 9.42 2.63 -27.73
N PHE A 83 9.90 1.63 -26.99
CA PHE A 83 9.42 1.32 -25.64
C PHE A 83 10.60 1.12 -24.69
N PRO A 84 10.48 1.51 -23.40
CA PRO A 84 11.56 1.33 -22.44
C PRO A 84 12.01 -0.13 -22.30
N SER A 85 13.29 -0.33 -21.98
CA SER A 85 13.82 -1.65 -21.64
C SER A 85 13.09 -2.26 -20.43
N SER A 86 13.16 -3.58 -20.27
CA SER A 86 12.43 -4.26 -19.19
C SER A 86 12.81 -3.75 -17.79
N ALA A 87 14.07 -3.41 -17.56
CA ALA A 87 14.54 -2.90 -16.27
C ALA A 87 14.00 -1.48 -16.02
N ILE A 88 14.12 -0.59 -17.02
CA ILE A 88 13.65 0.80 -16.93
C ILE A 88 12.13 0.82 -16.73
N TRP A 89 11.38 0.06 -17.55
CA TRP A 89 9.93 0.00 -17.43
C TRP A 89 9.46 -0.46 -16.05
N LYS A 90 10.09 -1.51 -15.51
CA LYS A 90 9.77 -2.00 -14.16
C LYS A 90 10.03 -0.95 -13.09
N SER A 91 11.13 -0.20 -13.20
CA SER A 91 11.44 0.89 -12.28
C SER A 91 10.42 2.01 -12.38
N VAL A 92 10.12 2.48 -13.60
CA VAL A 92 9.15 3.55 -13.86
C VAL A 92 7.77 3.20 -13.30
N VAL A 93 7.25 2.00 -13.62
CA VAL A 93 5.94 1.54 -13.14
C VAL A 93 5.89 1.56 -11.61
N LYS A 94 6.89 0.98 -10.94
CA LYS A 94 6.93 0.91 -9.48
C LYS A 94 6.99 2.29 -8.84
N THR A 95 7.83 3.18 -9.37
CA THR A 95 7.96 4.54 -8.86
C THR A 95 6.66 5.33 -9.02
N SER A 96 6.04 5.28 -10.20
CA SER A 96 4.79 6.00 -10.47
C SER A 96 3.63 5.50 -9.63
N ILE A 97 3.47 4.18 -9.47
CA ILE A 97 2.43 3.61 -8.59
C ILE A 97 2.67 4.02 -7.14
N TYR A 98 3.93 3.92 -6.68
CA TYR A 98 4.27 4.30 -5.31
C TYR A 98 3.97 5.78 -5.05
N GLN A 99 4.31 6.69 -5.95
CA GLN A 99 4.01 8.12 -5.81
C GLN A 99 2.51 8.39 -5.65
N VAL A 100 1.67 7.77 -6.48
CA VAL A 100 0.20 7.92 -6.38
C VAL A 100 -0.33 7.36 -5.05
N GLU A 101 0.14 6.20 -4.61
CA GLU A 101 -0.28 5.61 -3.34
C GLU A 101 0.18 6.43 -2.14
N VAL A 102 1.39 7.01 -2.18
CA VAL A 102 1.88 7.92 -1.15
C VAL A 102 0.97 9.15 -1.05
N VAL A 103 0.57 9.75 -2.17
CA VAL A 103 -0.35 10.90 -2.17
C VAL A 103 -1.71 10.52 -1.60
N LYS A 104 -2.29 9.39 -2.02
CA LYS A 104 -3.55 8.88 -1.46
C LYS A 104 -3.44 8.62 0.04
N TRP A 105 -2.33 8.04 0.48
CA TRP A 105 -2.07 7.75 1.89
C TRP A 105 -2.02 9.05 2.70
N HIS A 106 -1.26 10.07 2.26
CA HIS A 106 -1.20 11.37 2.94
C HIS A 106 -2.56 12.07 2.96
N HIS A 107 -3.30 12.04 1.85
CA HIS A 107 -4.63 12.62 1.79
C HIS A 107 -5.58 11.96 2.79
N ARG A 108 -5.57 10.62 2.87
CA ARG A 108 -6.40 9.89 3.83
C ARG A 108 -6.00 10.16 5.29
N MET A 109 -4.70 10.28 5.56
CA MET A 109 -4.18 10.68 6.88
C MET A 109 -4.57 12.11 7.28
N ALA A 110 -4.78 13.00 6.32
CA ALA A 110 -5.13 14.40 6.58
C ALA A 110 -6.64 14.62 6.75
N VAL A 111 -7.47 13.84 6.04
CA VAL A 111 -8.93 14.05 5.99
C VAL A 111 -9.67 13.32 7.11
N ASP A 112 -9.18 12.15 7.53
CA ASP A 112 -9.91 11.29 8.47
C ASP A 112 -9.40 11.52 9.91
N PRO A 113 -10.24 12.05 10.81
CA PRO A 113 -9.87 12.41 12.18
C PRO A 113 -9.50 11.19 13.04
N ASP A 114 -9.88 9.97 12.64
CA ASP A 114 -9.44 8.75 13.34
C ASP A 114 -7.92 8.50 13.16
N PHE A 115 -7.21 9.26 12.31
CA PHE A 115 -5.78 9.06 12.04
C PHE A 115 -4.84 10.15 12.55
N VAL A 116 -5.33 11.17 13.27
CA VAL A 116 -4.45 12.28 13.68
C VAL A 116 -3.28 11.80 14.54
N VAL A 117 -3.54 10.96 15.56
CA VAL A 117 -2.44 10.41 16.39
C VAL A 117 -1.65 9.34 15.64
N PHE A 118 -2.28 8.61 14.72
CA PHE A 118 -1.57 7.62 13.91
C PHE A 118 -0.54 8.28 12.98
N LYS A 119 -0.80 9.49 12.49
CA LYS A 119 0.15 10.28 11.69
C LYS A 119 1.43 10.61 12.45
N ASP A 120 1.35 10.87 13.75
CA ASP A 120 2.52 11.17 14.59
C ASP A 120 3.40 9.93 14.80
N ILE A 121 2.78 8.75 14.91
CA ILE A 121 3.47 7.47 15.09
C ILE A 121 3.99 6.93 13.75
N HIS A 122 3.29 7.22 12.66
CA HIS A 122 3.55 6.68 11.33
C HIS A 122 3.52 7.79 10.28
N SER A 123 4.61 8.54 10.18
CA SER A 123 4.73 9.73 9.32
C SER A 123 5.16 9.42 7.87
N PHE A 124 5.52 8.18 7.56
CA PHE A 124 5.97 7.76 6.23
C PHE A 124 5.14 6.60 5.71
N CYS A 125 4.82 6.61 4.41
CA CYS A 125 4.14 5.51 3.72
C CYS A 125 5.08 4.31 3.47
N VAL A 126 5.48 3.65 4.55
CA VAL A 126 6.34 2.46 4.56
C VAL A 126 5.74 1.40 5.49
N PRO A 127 6.12 0.12 5.41
CA PRO A 127 5.67 -0.87 6.37
C PRO A 127 5.89 -0.41 7.82
N HIS A 128 4.82 -0.35 8.62
CA HIS A 128 4.87 0.05 10.03
C HIS A 128 5.94 -0.77 10.78
N ALA A 129 6.63 -0.16 11.75
CA ALA A 129 7.78 -0.77 12.43
C ALA A 129 7.46 -2.15 13.02
N ALA A 130 6.33 -2.30 13.72
CA ALA A 130 5.87 -3.58 14.24
C ALA A 130 5.70 -4.65 13.14
N TRP A 131 5.24 -4.24 11.96
CA TRP A 131 5.10 -5.14 10.81
C TRP A 131 6.43 -5.52 10.17
N ARG A 132 7.42 -4.62 10.17
CA ARG A 132 8.80 -4.96 9.79
C ARG A 132 9.40 -6.01 10.73
N VAL A 133 9.09 -5.95 12.02
CA VAL A 133 9.48 -6.98 12.99
C VAL A 133 8.79 -8.31 12.67
N ALA A 134 7.48 -8.30 12.42
CA ALA A 134 6.74 -9.51 12.06
C ALA A 134 7.23 -10.19 10.77
N LEU A 135 7.69 -9.41 9.78
CA LEU A 135 8.28 -9.93 8.55
C LEU A 135 9.62 -10.65 8.81
N ARG A 136 10.41 -10.18 9.77
CA ARG A 136 11.69 -10.81 10.16
C ARG A 136 11.50 -11.96 11.16
N HIS A 137 10.43 -11.88 11.96
CA HIS A 137 10.11 -12.83 13.02
C HIS A 137 8.64 -13.27 12.91
N PRO A 138 8.33 -14.29 12.09
CA PRO A 138 6.96 -14.73 11.84
C PRO A 138 6.18 -15.11 13.11
N LEU A 139 6.88 -15.57 14.15
CA LEU A 139 6.29 -15.90 15.46
C LEU A 139 5.70 -14.69 16.19
N MET A 140 6.17 -13.46 15.87
CA MET A 140 5.72 -12.21 16.49
C MET A 140 4.54 -11.55 15.74
N ARG A 141 3.98 -12.22 14.72
CA ARG A 141 2.94 -11.63 13.86
C ARG A 141 1.67 -11.27 14.61
N ARG A 142 1.25 -12.08 15.60
CA ARG A 142 0.06 -11.79 16.41
C ARG A 142 0.25 -10.54 17.27
N GLN A 143 1.41 -10.41 17.89
CA GLN A 143 1.73 -9.31 18.79
C GLN A 143 1.95 -8.01 18.01
N ALA A 144 2.62 -8.09 16.86
CA ALA A 144 2.74 -6.95 15.97
C ALA A 144 1.37 -6.48 15.44
N HIS A 145 0.45 -7.41 15.18
CA HIS A 145 -0.91 -7.08 14.75
C HIS A 145 -1.65 -6.35 15.87
N PHE A 146 -1.54 -6.86 17.10
CA PHE A 146 -2.09 -6.22 18.29
C PHE A 146 -1.59 -4.78 18.42
N VAL A 147 -0.27 -4.56 18.42
CA VAL A 147 0.33 -3.21 18.52
C VAL A 147 -0.20 -2.29 17.41
N THR A 148 -0.13 -2.72 16.15
CA THR A 148 -0.61 -1.90 15.03
C THR A 148 -2.10 -1.59 15.11
N SER A 149 -2.92 -2.57 15.52
CA SER A 149 -4.37 -2.39 15.61
C SER A 149 -4.74 -1.41 16.72
N THR A 150 -4.06 -1.50 17.86
CA THR A 150 -4.25 -0.57 18.99
C THR A 150 -3.83 0.85 18.61
N CYS A 151 -2.69 1.02 17.93
CA CYS A 151 -2.24 2.34 17.42
C CYS A 151 -3.24 2.98 16.46
N CYS A 152 -4.02 2.18 15.75
CA CYS A 152 -5.04 2.64 14.82
C CYS A 152 -6.40 2.93 15.47
N LEU A 153 -6.57 2.68 16.78
CA LEU A 153 -7.78 2.98 17.54
C LEU A 153 -7.65 4.27 18.35
N ILE A 154 -6.50 4.95 18.28
CA ILE A 154 -6.29 6.20 19.00
C ILE A 154 -7.11 7.30 18.31
N ARG A 155 -8.05 7.89 19.05
CA ARG A 155 -8.89 9.00 18.59
C ARG A 155 -8.51 10.28 19.31
N GLU A 156 -8.52 11.41 18.60
CA GLU A 156 -8.25 12.75 19.16
C GLU A 156 -9.17 13.08 20.35
N ASN A 157 -10.42 12.61 20.32
CA ASN A 157 -11.43 12.93 21.34
C ASN A 157 -11.21 12.27 22.72
N LEU A 158 -10.08 11.60 22.95
CA LEU A 158 -9.76 10.97 24.23
C LEU A 158 -8.88 11.88 25.11
N GLN A 159 -8.32 12.96 24.56
CA GLN A 159 -7.31 13.79 25.24
C GLN A 159 -7.80 14.60 26.44
N ASN A 160 -9.12 14.65 26.72
CA ASN A 160 -9.65 15.47 27.82
C ASN A 160 -10.53 14.71 28.84
N ASN A 161 -10.73 13.41 28.69
CA ASN A 161 -11.52 12.63 29.66
C ASN A 161 -10.76 11.37 30.05
N ARG A 162 -10.49 11.21 31.36
CA ARG A 162 -10.03 9.93 31.92
C ARG A 162 -11.06 8.85 31.62
N ILE A 163 -10.63 7.82 30.90
CA ILE A 163 -11.50 6.73 30.47
C ILE A 163 -11.28 5.55 31.40
N LEU A 164 -12.37 4.95 31.86
CA LEU A 164 -12.31 3.72 32.62
C LEU A 164 -12.04 2.54 31.67
N CYS A 165 -11.03 1.74 31.97
CA CYS A 165 -10.80 0.51 31.24
C CYS A 165 -11.83 -0.55 31.61
N ASP A 166 -12.64 -0.98 30.64
CA ASP A 166 -13.61 -2.08 30.81
C ASP A 166 -12.96 -3.43 31.15
N LYS A 167 -11.63 -3.55 30.98
CA LYS A 167 -10.88 -4.80 31.19
C LYS A 167 -10.17 -4.85 32.53
N CYS A 168 -9.44 -3.79 32.89
CA CYS A 168 -8.68 -3.76 34.14
C CYS A 168 -9.23 -2.78 35.19
N GLY A 169 -10.29 -2.05 34.88
CA GLY A 169 -10.92 -1.09 35.80
C GLY A 169 -10.08 0.14 36.15
N LYS A 170 -8.94 0.36 35.48
CA LYS A 170 -8.07 1.52 35.73
C LYS A 170 -8.46 2.69 34.83
N LEU A 171 -8.36 3.91 35.37
CA LEU A 171 -8.48 5.14 34.58
C LEU A 171 -7.20 5.37 33.77
N PHE A 172 -7.36 5.80 32.52
CA PHE A 172 -6.25 6.15 31.66
C PHE A 172 -6.60 7.34 30.75
N ASP A 173 -5.56 8.04 30.29
CA ASP A 173 -5.69 9.20 29.40
C ASP A 173 -5.42 8.82 27.93
N ASP A 174 -4.56 7.82 27.70
CA ASP A 174 -4.25 7.28 26.37
C ASP A 174 -4.50 5.76 26.31
N PRO A 175 -5.48 5.28 25.52
CA PRO A 175 -5.74 3.85 25.37
C PRO A 175 -4.55 3.07 24.82
N CYS A 176 -3.70 3.71 24.00
CA CYS A 176 -2.56 3.03 23.42
C CYS A 176 -1.48 2.73 24.45
N THR A 177 -1.02 3.77 25.15
CA THR A 177 -0.10 3.66 26.29
C THR A 177 -0.69 2.70 27.32
N HIS A 178 -1.99 2.80 27.62
CA HIS A 178 -2.64 1.88 28.53
C HIS A 178 -2.55 0.43 28.05
N ALA A 179 -3.10 0.11 26.88
CA ALA A 179 -3.14 -1.26 26.38
C ALA A 179 -1.73 -1.84 26.09
N ILE A 180 -0.77 -1.03 25.66
CA ILE A 180 0.56 -1.47 25.24
C ILE A 180 1.57 -1.45 26.39
N LEU A 181 1.39 -0.65 27.45
CA LEU A 181 2.38 -0.49 28.51
C LEU A 181 1.87 -0.77 29.93
N SER A 182 0.60 -0.52 30.27
CA SER A 182 0.16 -0.51 31.68
C SER A 182 -1.12 -1.28 32.04
N CYS A 183 -1.94 -1.71 31.09
CA CYS A 183 -3.17 -2.48 31.33
C CYS A 183 -2.86 -3.88 31.90
N ASP A 184 -3.46 -4.24 33.03
CA ASP A 184 -3.20 -5.56 33.65
C ASP A 184 -3.73 -6.70 32.77
N TYR A 185 -4.83 -6.46 32.05
CA TYR A 185 -5.43 -7.46 31.16
C TYR A 185 -4.53 -7.83 29.98
N THR A 186 -3.70 -6.90 29.50
CA THR A 186 -2.82 -7.14 28.35
C THR A 186 -1.41 -7.57 28.76
N VAL A 187 -1.16 -7.79 30.06
CA VAL A 187 0.18 -8.09 30.59
C VAL A 187 0.81 -9.31 29.92
N ASP A 188 0.06 -10.40 29.74
CA ASP A 188 0.60 -11.63 29.12
C ASP A 188 1.00 -11.40 27.66
N ALA A 189 0.20 -10.64 26.92
CA ALA A 189 0.49 -10.29 25.52
C ALA A 189 1.74 -9.40 25.41
N ARG A 190 1.91 -8.46 26.35
CA ARG A 190 3.12 -7.61 26.45
C ARG A 190 4.34 -8.41 26.81
N ASP A 191 4.26 -9.21 27.87
CA ASP A 191 5.36 -10.04 28.35
C ASP A 191 5.83 -10.99 27.26
N GLN A 192 4.89 -11.60 26.53
CA GLN A 192 5.22 -12.44 25.40
C GLN A 192 5.92 -11.65 24.29
N PHE A 193 5.47 -10.43 23.99
CA PHE A 193 6.11 -9.55 23.00
C PHE A 193 7.55 -9.17 23.40
N TRP A 194 7.76 -8.76 24.66
CA TRP A 194 9.08 -8.40 25.16
C TRP A 194 10.01 -9.61 25.24
N ARG A 195 9.54 -10.76 25.74
CA ARG A 195 10.35 -12.00 25.79
C ARG A 195 10.76 -12.47 24.39
N SER A 196 9.83 -12.44 23.43
CA SER A 196 10.14 -12.82 22.04
C SER A 196 11.05 -11.81 21.31
N GLY A 197 11.03 -10.53 21.69
CA GLY A 197 11.98 -9.53 21.19
C GLY A 197 13.37 -9.55 21.86
N SER A 198 13.45 -10.05 23.09
CA SER A 198 14.69 -10.09 23.89
C SER A 198 15.59 -11.31 23.57
N LEU A 199 15.01 -12.38 23.03
CA LEU A 199 15.67 -13.66 22.77
C LEU A 199 16.68 -13.64 21.59
N ARG A 200 17.18 -12.48 21.14
CA ARG A 200 18.17 -12.39 20.04
C ARG A 200 19.26 -11.32 20.21
N LYS A 201 19.55 -10.86 21.43
CA LYS A 201 20.77 -10.04 21.65
C LYS A 201 22.02 -10.84 22.01
N TYR A 202 21.92 -12.15 22.15
CA TYR A 202 23.05 -13.05 22.35
C TYR A 202 22.70 -14.37 21.65
N ASP A 203 23.15 -14.50 20.40
CA ASP A 203 23.52 -15.73 19.68
C ASP A 203 23.89 -15.36 18.24
#